data_AF-A0A932Q2F5-F1
#
_entry.id   AF-A0A932Q2F5-F1
#
_cell.length_a   1.000
_cell.length_b   1.000
_cell.length_c   1.000
_cell.angle_alpha   90.00
_cell.angle_beta   90.00
_cell.angle_gamma   90.00
#
_symmetry.space_group_name_H-M   'P 1'
#
loop_
_entity.id
_entity.type
_entity.pdbx_description
1 polymer ?
#
loop_
_entity_poly.entity_id
_entity_poly.type
_entity_poly.pdbx_seq_one_letter_code
_entity_poly.pdbx_strand_id
1 'polypeptide(L)'
;MANNLRIHHQAAYTYITLGALVIFITFAAGLVPVSRTGAIWELAIGLVFVVIFAGLIYRGWWWLCALLVFSNIWRAVTYFNDGLGWHVETLPFSISRIEPKPIAFVNAALMTIIVLMLARSAWAGFSAWRARRLMPR
;
A
#
# COMPACT_ATOMS: atom_id res chain seq x y z
N MET A 1 -10.72 -7.27 -23.13
CA MET A 1 -11.22 -6.53 -21.94
C MET A 1 -11.34 -7.39 -20.68
N ALA A 2 -11.84 -8.64 -20.77
CA ALA A 2 -12.01 -9.54 -19.61
C ALA A 2 -10.73 -9.77 -18.77
N ASN A 3 -9.55 -9.86 -19.40
CA ASN A 3 -8.29 -10.09 -18.69
C ASN A 3 -7.89 -8.92 -17.77
N ASN A 4 -8.16 -7.67 -18.18
CA ASN A 4 -7.78 -6.50 -17.39
C ASN A 4 -8.62 -6.39 -16.11
N LEU A 5 -9.93 -6.64 -16.21
CA LEU A 5 -10.83 -6.67 -15.06
C LEU A 5 -10.41 -7.74 -14.05
N ARG A 6 -10.02 -8.92 -14.53
CA ARG A 6 -9.47 -9.98 -13.66
C ARG A 6 -8.21 -9.50 -12.92
N ILE A 7 -7.27 -8.83 -13.59
CA ILE A 7 -6.05 -8.31 -12.96
C ILE A 7 -6.40 -7.26 -11.89
N HIS A 8 -7.34 -6.36 -12.19
CA HIS A 8 -7.83 -5.37 -11.22
C HIS A 8 -8.49 -6.02 -10.00
N HIS A 9 -9.34 -7.04 -10.18
CA HIS A 9 -9.98 -7.74 -9.07
C HIS A 9 -8.94 -8.46 -8.20
N GLN A 10 -7.98 -9.15 -8.82
CA GLN A 10 -6.88 -9.80 -8.08
C GLN A 10 -6.07 -8.79 -7.27
N ALA A 11 -5.73 -7.64 -7.87
CA ALA A 11 -5.04 -6.56 -7.18
C ALA A 11 -5.86 -6.00 -6.01
N ALA A 12 -7.17 -5.81 -6.18
CA ALA A 12 -8.07 -5.35 -5.12
C ALA A 12 -8.13 -6.34 -3.93
N TYR A 13 -8.30 -7.63 -4.20
CA TYR A 13 -8.34 -8.66 -3.15
C TYR A 13 -6.98 -8.80 -2.43
N THR A 14 -5.89 -8.65 -3.16
CA THR A 14 -4.55 -8.66 -2.55
C THR A 14 -4.37 -7.41 -1.69
N TYR A 15 -4.77 -6.26 -2.18
CA TYR A 15 -4.65 -4.98 -1.48
C TYR A 15 -5.44 -4.97 -0.18
N ILE A 16 -6.70 -5.44 -0.18
CA ILE A 16 -7.51 -5.50 1.06
C ILE A 16 -6.93 -6.48 2.08
N THR A 17 -6.52 -7.67 1.63
CA THR A 17 -6.02 -8.72 2.52
C THR A 17 -4.67 -8.35 3.13
N LEU A 18 -3.69 -7.99 2.28
CA LEU A 18 -2.36 -7.62 2.74
C LEU A 18 -2.35 -6.26 3.42
N GLY A 19 -3.18 -5.31 2.97
CA GLY A 19 -3.33 -4.00 3.61
C GLY A 19 -3.87 -4.14 5.04
N ALA A 20 -4.89 -4.98 5.26
CA ALA A 20 -5.40 -5.27 6.60
C ALA A 20 -4.34 -5.98 7.46
N LEU A 21 -3.59 -6.93 6.89
CA LEU A 21 -2.52 -7.62 7.60
C LEU A 21 -1.39 -6.68 8.04
N VAL A 22 -0.98 -5.75 7.17
CA VAL A 22 0.05 -4.76 7.51
C VAL A 22 -0.43 -3.83 8.62
N ILE A 23 -1.70 -3.39 8.59
CA ILE A 23 -2.29 -2.63 9.69
C ILE A 23 -2.21 -3.44 10.99
N PHE A 24 -2.68 -4.69 10.97
CA PHE A 24 -2.65 -5.57 12.15
C PHE A 24 -1.24 -5.72 12.73
N ILE A 25 -0.24 -6.03 11.91
CA ILE A 25 1.16 -6.18 12.36
C ILE A 25 1.70 -4.85 12.91
N THR A 26 1.40 -3.73 12.24
CA THR A 26 1.84 -2.39 12.69
C THR A 26 1.38 -2.09 14.12
N PHE A 27 0.13 -2.41 14.44
CA PHE A 27 -0.43 -2.15 15.77
C PHE A 27 -0.02 -3.24 16.79
N ALA A 28 -0.12 -4.51 16.43
CA ALA A 28 0.23 -5.62 17.33
C ALA A 28 1.70 -5.60 17.74
N ALA A 29 2.59 -5.12 16.87
CA ALA A 29 4.02 -5.06 17.12
C ALA A 29 4.51 -3.72 17.71
N GLY A 30 3.60 -2.81 18.08
CA GLY A 30 3.97 -1.50 18.65
C GLY A 30 4.84 -0.65 17.70
N LEU A 31 4.60 -0.76 16.38
CA LEU A 31 5.25 0.09 15.38
C LEU A 31 4.68 1.52 15.40
N VAL A 32 3.54 1.74 16.06
CA VAL A 32 2.94 3.05 16.38
C VAL A 32 2.96 3.24 17.91
N PRO A 33 3.33 4.43 18.44
CA PRO A 33 3.42 4.66 19.88
C PRO A 33 2.07 4.48 20.61
N VAL A 34 2.13 3.76 21.73
CA VAL A 34 0.98 3.27 22.54
C VAL A 34 0.22 4.38 23.28
N SER A 35 0.76 5.61 23.37
CA SER A 35 0.26 6.66 24.27
C SER A 35 -0.99 7.41 23.81
N ARG A 36 -1.75 6.95 22.82
CA ARG A 36 -2.88 7.72 22.27
C ARG A 36 -4.20 6.95 22.38
N THR A 37 -5.15 7.55 23.09
CA THR A 37 -6.60 7.34 22.96
C THR A 37 -7.11 7.43 21.50
N GLY A 38 -6.25 7.80 20.54
CA GLY A 38 -6.48 7.82 19.09
C GLY A 38 -5.99 6.60 18.29
N ALA A 39 -5.26 5.64 18.88
CA ALA A 39 -4.71 4.49 18.13
C ALA A 39 -5.80 3.62 17.47
N ILE A 40 -6.93 3.41 18.17
CA ILE A 40 -8.08 2.66 17.64
C ILE A 40 -8.73 3.43 16.48
N TRP A 41 -8.81 4.76 16.58
CA TRP A 41 -9.35 5.61 15.51
C TRP A 41 -8.45 5.62 14.28
N GLU A 42 -7.13 5.69 14.46
CA GLU A 42 -6.16 5.57 13.36
C GLU A 42 -6.26 4.21 12.65
N LEU A 43 -6.47 3.12 13.41
CA LEU A 43 -6.71 1.79 12.85
C LEU A 43 -8.01 1.75 12.04
N ALA A 44 -9.10 2.29 12.59
CA ALA A 44 -10.40 2.32 11.90
C ALA A 44 -10.32 3.13 10.60
N ILE A 45 -9.68 4.30 10.64
CA ILE A 45 -9.45 5.14 9.46
C ILE A 45 -8.60 4.40 8.42
N GLY A 46 -7.53 3.74 8.85
CA GLY A 46 -6.67 2.94 7.98
C GLY A 46 -7.44 1.83 7.26
N LEU A 47 -8.28 1.08 7.99
CA LEU A 47 -9.11 0.03 7.41
C LEU A 47 -10.15 0.57 6.42
N VAL A 48 -10.79 1.70 6.74
CA VAL A 48 -11.73 2.37 5.83
C VAL A 48 -11.04 2.76 4.52
N PHE A 49 -9.85 3.36 4.58
CA PHE A 49 -9.08 3.67 3.37
C PHE A 49 -8.71 2.43 2.57
N VAL A 50 -8.31 1.34 3.23
CA VAL A 50 -8.00 0.08 2.54
C VAL A 50 -9.21 -0.44 1.77
N VAL A 51 -10.40 -0.43 2.38
CA VAL A 51 -11.65 -0.86 1.74
C VAL A 51 -12.02 0.04 0.57
N ILE A 52 -11.95 1.36 0.75
CA ILE A 52 -12.25 2.33 -0.32
C ILE A 52 -11.32 2.13 -1.52
N PHE A 53 -10.01 2.06 -1.28
CA PHE A 53 -9.03 1.88 -2.35
C PHE A 53 -9.19 0.53 -3.03
N ALA A 54 -9.43 -0.56 -2.28
CA ALA A 54 -9.73 -1.85 -2.88
C ALA A 54 -10.97 -1.80 -3.80
N GLY A 55 -12.04 -1.13 -3.38
CA GLY A 55 -13.23 -0.93 -4.21
C GLY A 55 -12.97 -0.13 -5.48
N LEU A 56 -12.14 0.91 -5.42
CA LEU A 56 -11.76 1.70 -6.59
C LEU A 56 -10.81 0.95 -7.54
N ILE A 57 -9.87 0.16 -7.00
CA ILE A 57 -9.03 -0.75 -7.79
C ILE A 57 -9.91 -1.78 -8.50
N TYR A 58 -10.90 -2.36 -7.80
CA TYR A 58 -11.84 -3.34 -8.36
C TYR A 58 -12.60 -2.76 -9.57
N ARG A 59 -12.96 -1.48 -9.53
CA ARG A 59 -13.58 -0.76 -10.66
C ARG A 59 -12.65 -0.49 -11.86
N GLY A 60 -11.37 -0.82 -11.76
CA GLY A 60 -10.41 -0.67 -12.86
C GLY A 60 -9.72 0.69 -12.95
N TRP A 61 -9.63 1.42 -11.85
CA TRP A 61 -9.01 2.76 -11.82
C TRP A 61 -7.48 2.68 -11.84
N TRP A 62 -6.91 2.57 -13.04
CA TRP A 62 -5.48 2.32 -13.22
C TRP A 62 -4.56 3.45 -12.72
N TRP A 63 -5.00 4.70 -12.80
CA TRP A 63 -4.23 5.85 -12.30
C TRP A 63 -4.14 5.83 -10.77
N LEU A 64 -5.20 5.37 -10.09
CA LEU A 64 -5.17 5.16 -8.66
C LEU A 64 -4.18 4.06 -8.29
N CYS A 65 -4.16 2.95 -9.04
CA CYS A 65 -3.14 1.90 -8.84
C CYS A 65 -1.72 2.48 -8.96
N ALA A 66 -1.47 3.37 -9.93
CA ALA A 66 -0.18 4.03 -10.09
C ALA A 66 0.18 4.94 -8.89
N LEU A 67 -0.76 5.74 -8.40
CA LEU A 67 -0.54 6.57 -7.20
C LEU A 67 -0.25 5.71 -5.96
N LEU A 68 -0.99 4.62 -5.80
CA LEU A 68 -0.79 3.68 -4.70
C LEU A 68 0.56 2.96 -4.80
N VAL A 69 1.11 2.71 -5.98
CA VAL A 69 2.49 2.19 -6.12
C VAL A 69 3.48 3.10 -5.40
N PHE A 70 3.45 4.41 -5.68
CA PHE A 70 4.37 5.36 -5.01
C PHE A 70 4.18 5.38 -3.50
N SER A 71 2.93 5.44 -3.03
CA SER A 71 2.61 5.44 -1.60
C SER A 71 3.10 4.17 -0.88
N ASN A 72 2.91 2.99 -1.49
CA ASN A 72 3.31 1.73 -0.86
C ASN A 72 4.82 1.46 -0.99
N ILE A 73 5.51 1.98 -2.02
CA ILE A 73 6.98 1.99 -2.08
C ILE A 73 7.54 2.80 -0.92
N TRP A 74 7.01 4.02 -0.70
CA TRP A 74 7.46 4.86 0.41
C TRP A 74 7.33 4.13 1.74
N ARG A 75 6.15 3.54 2.01
CA ARG A 75 5.90 2.74 3.21
C ARG A 75 6.84 1.54 3.35
N ALA A 76 7.12 0.83 2.26
CA ALA A 76 8.06 -0.28 2.27
C ALA A 76 9.45 0.16 2.72
N VAL A 77 9.93 1.30 2.20
CA VAL A 77 11.21 1.89 2.59
C VAL A 77 11.20 2.32 4.06
N THR A 78 10.12 2.93 4.53
CA THR A 78 10.00 3.33 5.96
C THR A 78 10.11 2.12 6.87
N TYR A 79 9.35 1.06 6.59
CA TYR A 79 9.39 -0.17 7.39
C TYR A 79 10.74 -0.89 7.30
N PHE A 80 11.39 -0.86 6.15
CA PHE A 80 12.73 -1.44 6.00
C PHE A 80 13.75 -0.70 6.86
N ASN A 81 13.71 0.64 6.84
CA ASN A 81 14.60 1.47 7.66
C ASN A 81 14.31 1.32 9.15
N ASP A 82 13.03 1.24 9.56
CA ASP A 82 12.65 0.91 10.94
C ASP A 82 13.20 -0.45 11.39
N GLY A 83 13.21 -1.43 10.49
CA GLY A 83 13.82 -2.74 10.71
C GLY A 83 15.32 -2.65 11.00
N LEU A 84 16.02 -1.69 10.38
CA LEU A 84 17.43 -1.40 10.63
C LEU A 84 17.68 -0.51 11.86
N GLY A 85 16.63 0.07 12.46
CA GLY A 85 16.74 1.04 13.56
C GLY A 85 16.90 2.50 13.11
N TRP A 86 16.53 2.83 11.87
CA TRP A 86 16.63 4.17 11.28
C TRP A 86 15.22 4.67 10.98
N HIS A 87 14.61 5.42 11.91
CA HIS A 87 13.27 5.92 11.72
C HIS A 87 13.27 7.17 10.83
N VAL A 88 12.38 7.21 9.83
CA VAL A 88 12.20 8.38 8.96
C VAL A 88 11.01 9.19 9.47
N GLU A 89 11.27 10.38 10.00
CA GLU A 89 10.24 11.31 10.44
C GLU A 89 9.71 12.12 9.25
N THR A 90 8.41 12.05 8.99
CA THR A 90 7.79 12.77 7.85
C THR A 90 7.86 14.29 7.97
N LEU A 91 7.98 14.81 9.19
CA LEU A 91 8.18 16.21 9.52
C LEU A 91 9.08 16.22 10.76
N PRO A 92 10.29 16.79 10.73
CA PRO A 92 10.87 17.71 9.73
C PRO A 92 11.71 17.07 8.59
N PHE A 93 11.42 15.83 8.16
CA PHE A 93 12.32 15.06 7.25
C PHE A 93 13.69 14.81 7.87
N SER A 94 13.68 14.20 9.06
CA SER A 94 14.86 13.75 9.80
C SER A 94 14.92 12.22 9.83
N ILE A 95 16.15 11.71 9.96
CA ILE A 95 16.38 10.29 10.26
C ILE A 95 16.85 10.20 11.71
N SER A 96 16.06 9.58 12.56
CA SER A 96 16.38 9.35 13.97
C SER A 96 16.75 7.89 14.20
N ARG A 97 17.62 7.62 15.18
CA ARG A 97 17.93 6.25 15.58
C ARG A 97 16.88 5.75 16.56
N ILE A 98 16.38 4.54 16.32
CA ILE A 98 15.48 3.81 17.19
C ILE A 98 16.04 2.42 17.46
N GLU A 99 15.49 1.72 18.44
CA GLU A 99 15.73 0.29 18.60
C GLU A 99 15.28 -0.44 17.31
N PRO A 100 16.13 -1.28 16.69
CA PRO A 100 15.77 -2.04 15.51
C PRO A 100 14.51 -2.86 15.75
N LYS A 101 13.57 -2.83 14.80
CA LYS A 101 12.30 -3.56 14.90
C LYS A 101 12.23 -4.63 13.81
N PRO A 102 12.76 -5.85 14.03
CA PRO A 102 12.83 -6.88 12.98
C PRO A 102 11.48 -7.21 12.32
N ILE A 103 10.38 -7.10 13.08
CA ILE A 103 9.03 -7.29 12.59
C ILE A 103 8.62 -6.29 11.48
N ALA A 104 9.27 -5.13 11.41
CA ALA A 104 9.04 -4.15 10.35
C ALA A 104 9.49 -4.67 8.97
N PHE A 105 10.47 -5.59 8.91
CA PHE A 105 10.84 -6.24 7.64
C PHE A 105 9.69 -7.06 7.04
N VAL A 106 8.81 -7.63 7.88
CA VAL A 106 7.61 -8.34 7.41
C VAL A 106 6.67 -7.35 6.71
N ASN A 107 6.43 -6.19 7.32
CA ASN A 107 5.61 -5.14 6.70
C ASN A 107 6.23 -4.60 5.40
N ALA A 108 7.56 -4.45 5.36
CA ALA A 108 8.26 -4.05 4.13
C ALA A 108 8.08 -5.08 3.00
N ALA A 109 8.17 -6.37 3.31
CA ALA A 109 7.95 -7.44 2.35
C ALA A 109 6.50 -7.47 1.84
N LEU A 110 5.52 -7.36 2.74
CA LEU A 110 4.10 -7.29 2.39
C LEU A 110 3.78 -6.08 1.49
N MET A 111 4.35 -4.93 1.81
CA MET A 111 4.22 -3.71 0.98
C MET A 111 4.82 -3.91 -0.42
N THR A 112 5.94 -4.61 -0.53
CA THR A 112 6.55 -4.92 -1.83
C THR A 112 5.64 -5.80 -2.69
N ILE A 113 4.98 -6.80 -2.10
CA ILE A 113 4.00 -7.64 -2.80
C ILE A 113 2.82 -6.80 -3.30
N ILE A 114 2.30 -5.90 -2.45
CA ILE A 114 1.24 -4.96 -2.81
C ILE A 114 1.67 -4.10 -4.01
N VAL A 115 2.87 -3.53 -3.97
CA VAL A 115 3.43 -2.71 -5.05
C VAL A 115 3.47 -3.45 -6.38
N LEU A 116 3.97 -4.69 -6.40
CA LEU A 116 4.05 -5.50 -7.62
C LEU A 116 2.66 -5.74 -8.23
N MET A 117 1.66 -6.04 -7.41
CA MET A 117 0.30 -6.27 -7.89
C MET A 117 -0.36 -4.98 -8.41
N LEU A 118 -0.17 -3.86 -7.70
CA LEU A 118 -0.65 -2.56 -8.15
C LEU A 118 0.02 -2.11 -9.44
N ALA A 119 1.33 -2.32 -9.61
CA ALA A 119 2.06 -1.99 -10.82
C ALA A 119 1.53 -2.78 -12.04
N ARG A 120 1.31 -4.09 -11.86
CA ARG A 120 0.68 -4.94 -12.90
C ARG A 120 -0.72 -4.44 -13.27
N SER A 121 -1.51 -4.06 -12.26
CA SER A 121 -2.85 -3.52 -12.45
C SER A 121 -2.86 -2.16 -13.16
N ALA A 122 -1.98 -1.25 -12.76
CA ALA A 122 -1.79 0.05 -13.40
C ALA A 122 -1.38 -0.10 -14.86
N TRP A 123 -0.41 -0.98 -15.14
CA TRP A 123 0.06 -1.25 -16.49
C TRP A 123 -1.02 -1.82 -17.40
N ALA A 124 -1.80 -2.80 -16.91
CA ALA A 124 -2.89 -3.40 -17.67
C ALA A 124 -3.96 -2.35 -18.04
N GLY A 125 -4.34 -1.50 -17.09
CA GLY A 125 -5.32 -0.44 -17.33
C GLY A 125 -4.79 0.70 -18.22
N PHE A 126 -3.53 1.11 -18.05
CA PHE A 126 -2.88 2.09 -18.93
C PHE A 126 -2.80 1.58 -20.37
N SER A 127 -2.38 0.32 -20.57
CA SER A 127 -2.31 -0.30 -21.90
C SER A 127 -3.67 -0.34 -22.58
N ALA A 128 -4.74 -0.67 -21.83
CA ALA A 128 -6.11 -0.69 -22.33
C ALA A 128 -6.65 0.71 -22.68
N TRP A 129 -6.28 1.72 -21.89
CA TRP A 129 -6.60 3.11 -22.17
C TRP A 129 -5.89 3.61 -23.43
N ARG A 130 -4.59 3.31 -23.56
CA ARG A 130 -3.77 3.68 -24.72
C ARG A 130 -4.30 3.05 -26.00
N ALA A 131 -4.61 1.76 -25.98
CA ALA A 131 -5.16 1.05 -27.14
C ALA A 131 -6.47 1.69 -27.65
N ARG A 132 -7.36 2.13 -26.73
CA ARG A 132 -8.61 2.81 -27.08
C ARG A 132 -8.41 4.19 -27.70
N ARG A 133 -7.31 4.89 -27.39
CA ARG A 133 -6.99 6.19 -28.00
C ARG A 133 -6.35 6.08 -29.38
N LEU A 134 -5.80 4.91 -29.73
CA LEU A 134 -5.08 4.70 -30.98
C LEU A 134 -5.95 4.04 -32.07
N MET A 135 -7.17 3.61 -31.76
CA MET A 135 -8.11 3.11 -32.76
C MET A 135 -8.82 4.28 -33.46
N PRO A 136 -8.79 4.38 -34.80
CA PRO A 136 -9.64 5.30 -35.54
C PRO A 136 -11.11 5.00 -35.21
N ARG A 137 -11.89 6.06 -35.01
CA ARG A 137 -13.34 5.96 -34.81
C ARG A 137 -14.04 5.49 -36.08
#